data_AF-A0A5E7UG69-F1
#
_entry.id   AF-A0A5E7UG69-F1
#
_cell.length_a   1.000
_cell.length_b   1.000
_cell.length_c   1.000
_cell.angle_alpha   90.00
_cell.angle_beta   90.00
_cell.angle_gamma   90.00
#
_symmetry.space_group_name_H-M   'P 1'
#
loop_
_entity.id
_entity.type
_entity.pdbx_description
1 polymer ?
#
loop_
_entity_poly.entity_id
_entity_poly.type
_entity_poly.pdbx_seq_one_letter_code
_entity_poly.pdbx_strand_id
1 'polypeptide(L)'
;MSPVALVNIHTRALDLAPGFFVSVIVAIAATFLSEHYGAPVMLFALLLGIVMNFLAGDGKCKAGIEFTARTVLRLGVALLGMRITLEQIATLGWKPVALVVIVVVATIAVSVVAAKVLGFKRIFGMLTGGATAICGASAALALAAALPNHPQKERATLFTVIGVSALSTVAMIVYPMIANGLALSPQDAGVFLGATIHDVAQVVGAGYSMSTETGDTATVVKLMRVAMLLPVILCATLITRAQGADATGKRPPLLPMFAVGFLALACINSTGWIAPAVQGFVNELSRWCLVISISALGMKTQLKELATIGIKPILLMVGETVFLVALVLLLLHWGL
;
A
#
# COMPACT_ATOMS: atom_id res chain seq x y z
N MET A 1 -10.47 34.67 -4.78
CA MET A 1 -10.04 33.85 -3.62
C MET A 1 -9.93 34.78 -2.42
N SER A 2 -10.52 34.45 -1.26
CA SER A 2 -10.52 35.39 -0.12
C SER A 2 -9.13 35.48 0.54
N PRO A 3 -8.77 36.61 1.18
CA PRO A 3 -7.50 36.77 1.90
C PRO A 3 -7.26 35.68 2.97
N VAL A 4 -8.34 35.21 3.60
CA VAL A 4 -8.34 34.13 4.60
C VAL A 4 -7.93 32.79 4.00
N ALA A 5 -8.33 32.50 2.75
CA ALA A 5 -7.92 31.28 2.07
C ALA A 5 -6.41 31.27 1.74
N LEU A 6 -5.83 32.43 1.40
CA LEU A 6 -4.41 32.57 1.11
C LEU A 6 -3.55 32.44 2.37
N VAL A 7 -3.96 33.03 3.49
CA VAL A 7 -3.29 32.90 4.78
C VAL A 7 -3.29 31.43 5.24
N ASN A 8 -4.41 30.72 5.10
CA ASN A 8 -4.50 29.31 5.47
C ASN A 8 -3.61 28.39 4.59
N ILE A 9 -3.43 28.72 3.31
CA ILE A 9 -2.52 27.97 2.43
C ILE A 9 -1.07 28.22 2.82
N HIS A 10 -0.70 29.47 3.11
CA HIS A 10 0.65 29.84 3.49
C HIS A 10 1.08 29.18 4.81
N THR A 11 0.25 29.26 5.85
CA THR A 11 0.53 28.62 7.15
C THR A 11 0.67 27.11 7.01
N ARG A 12 -0.23 26.48 6.24
CA ARG A 12 -0.15 25.04 5.97
C ARG A 12 1.10 24.66 5.18
N ALA A 13 1.53 25.49 4.22
CA ALA A 13 2.77 25.25 3.48
C ALA A 13 4.00 25.32 4.41
N LEU A 14 4.04 26.31 5.32
CA LEU A 14 5.10 26.44 6.31
C LEU A 14 5.15 25.25 7.28
N ASP A 15 3.99 24.72 7.68
CA ASP A 15 3.91 23.56 8.59
C ASP A 15 4.38 22.26 7.92
N LEU A 16 4.15 22.13 6.60
CA LEU A 16 4.53 20.93 5.84
C LEU A 16 5.97 20.97 5.32
N ALA A 17 6.51 22.16 5.09
CA ALA A 17 7.81 22.34 4.46
C ALA A 17 8.95 21.57 5.15
N PRO A 18 9.15 21.61 6.49
CA PRO A 18 10.30 20.99 7.12
C PRO A 18 10.38 19.48 6.85
N GLY A 19 9.28 18.76 7.06
CA GLY A 19 9.24 17.31 6.85
C GLY A 19 9.31 16.91 5.39
N PHE A 20 8.72 17.70 4.49
CA PHE A 20 8.83 17.48 3.05
C PHE A 20 10.28 17.63 2.59
N PHE A 21 10.97 18.72 2.95
CA PHE A 21 12.36 18.94 2.55
C PHE A 21 13.32 17.90 3.11
N VAL A 22 13.15 17.46 4.35
CA VAL A 22 13.92 16.34 4.90
C VAL A 22 13.74 15.07 4.06
N SER A 23 12.51 14.77 3.66
CA SER A 23 12.22 13.61 2.80
C SER A 23 12.87 13.73 1.42
N VAL A 24 12.91 14.93 0.85
CA VAL A 24 13.62 15.24 -0.40
C VAL A 24 15.13 15.05 -0.24
N ILE A 25 15.74 15.57 0.82
CA ILE A 25 17.18 15.41 1.09
C ILE A 25 17.55 13.93 1.18
N VAL A 26 16.75 13.14 1.92
CA VAL A 26 16.98 11.70 2.02
C VAL A 26 16.80 10.98 0.68
N ALA A 27 15.84 11.39 -0.14
CA ALA A 27 15.68 10.85 -1.50
C ALA A 27 16.86 11.18 -2.43
N ILE A 28 17.39 12.40 -2.36
CA ILE A 28 18.59 12.79 -3.12
C ILE A 28 19.79 11.96 -2.66
N ALA A 29 19.99 11.82 -1.35
CA ALA A 29 21.06 10.99 -0.80
C ALA A 29 20.93 9.52 -1.22
N ALA A 30 19.71 8.96 -1.20
CA ALA A 30 19.43 7.61 -1.68
C ALA A 30 19.74 7.44 -3.17
N THR A 31 19.41 8.43 -4.00
CA THR A 31 19.68 8.42 -5.44
C THR A 31 21.18 8.45 -5.70
N PHE A 32 21.91 9.34 -5.01
CA PHE A 32 23.37 9.40 -5.09
C PHE A 32 24.03 8.08 -4.70
N LEU A 33 23.61 7.46 -3.59
CA LEU A 33 24.13 6.15 -3.17
C LEU A 33 23.80 5.05 -4.19
N SER A 34 22.59 5.06 -4.74
CA SER A 34 22.18 4.09 -5.77
C SER A 34 23.08 4.14 -7.00
N GLU A 35 23.40 5.35 -7.48
CA GLU A 35 24.28 5.56 -8.63
C GLU A 35 25.72 5.12 -8.37
N HIS A 36 26.21 5.23 -7.14
CA HIS A 36 27.60 4.88 -6.79
C HIS A 36 27.80 3.42 -6.39
N TYR A 37 26.80 2.80 -5.77
CA TYR A 37 26.90 1.44 -5.23
C TYR A 37 26.10 0.40 -6.03
N GLY A 38 25.32 0.82 -7.03
CA GLY A 38 24.55 -0.07 -7.92
C GLY A 38 23.36 -0.77 -7.27
N ALA A 39 23.05 -0.49 -5.99
CA ALA A 39 21.90 -1.07 -5.30
C ALA A 39 20.61 -0.23 -5.53
N PRO A 40 19.41 -0.82 -5.37
CA PRO A 40 18.16 -0.16 -5.73
C PRO A 40 17.87 1.12 -4.93
N VAL A 41 17.54 2.22 -5.61
CA VAL A 41 17.26 3.52 -4.98
C VAL A 41 16.13 3.47 -3.93
N MET A 42 15.07 2.71 -4.18
CA MET A 42 13.94 2.58 -3.23
C MET A 42 14.36 1.90 -1.93
N LEU A 43 15.33 0.97 -1.99
CA LEU A 43 15.88 0.33 -0.81
C LEU A 43 16.69 1.32 0.02
N PHE A 44 17.59 2.10 -0.61
CA PHE A 44 18.33 3.14 0.08
C PHE A 44 17.40 4.20 0.69
N ALA A 45 16.38 4.64 -0.04
CA ALA A 45 15.40 5.60 0.44
C ALA A 45 14.69 5.09 1.70
N LEU A 46 14.25 3.82 1.69
CA LEU A 46 13.62 3.19 2.85
C LEU A 46 14.57 3.10 4.05
N LEU A 47 15.78 2.56 3.84
CA LEU A 47 16.76 2.33 4.91
C LEU A 47 17.23 3.64 5.54
N LEU A 48 17.60 4.63 4.73
CA LEU A 48 17.95 5.97 5.22
C LEU A 48 16.77 6.63 5.92
N GLY A 49 15.56 6.47 5.39
CA GLY A 49 14.33 6.91 6.04
C GLY A 49 14.18 6.32 7.45
N ILE A 50 14.38 5.01 7.60
CA ILE A 50 14.32 4.32 8.90
C ILE A 50 15.37 4.87 9.88
N VAL A 51 16.59 5.13 9.42
CA VAL A 51 17.63 5.78 10.25
C VAL A 51 17.16 7.16 10.72
N MET A 52 16.44 7.89 9.88
CA MET A 52 15.88 9.21 10.16
C MET A 52 14.51 9.18 10.88
N ASN A 53 14.08 8.02 11.41
CA ASN A 53 12.76 7.84 12.06
C ASN A 53 12.51 8.81 13.22
N PHE A 54 13.56 9.25 13.93
CA PHE A 54 13.43 10.20 15.03
C PHE A 54 12.80 11.54 14.62
N LEU A 55 12.88 11.93 13.33
CA LEU A 55 12.25 13.15 12.80
C LEU A 55 10.74 13.04 12.59
N ALA A 56 10.20 11.82 12.52
CA ALA A 56 8.77 11.56 12.36
C ALA A 56 8.01 11.47 13.69
N GLY A 57 8.72 11.57 14.82
CA GLY A 57 8.13 11.69 16.15
C GLY A 57 7.50 13.07 16.38
N ASP A 58 7.67 13.62 17.57
CA ASP A 58 7.12 14.95 17.87
C ASP A 58 8.08 16.06 17.43
N GLY A 59 7.55 17.05 16.70
CA GLY A 59 8.32 18.19 16.21
C GLY A 59 7.84 18.74 14.88
N LYS A 60 8.61 19.69 14.34
CA LYS A 60 8.27 20.47 13.14
C LYS A 60 8.23 19.63 11.84
N CYS A 61 8.87 18.46 11.82
CA CYS A 61 8.94 17.61 10.62
C CYS A 61 7.76 16.64 10.48
N LYS A 62 7.04 16.35 11.57
CA LYS A 62 5.98 15.33 11.62
C LYS A 62 4.94 15.51 10.52
N ALA A 63 4.33 16.69 10.45
CA ALA A 63 3.26 17.00 9.51
C ALA A 63 3.72 16.87 8.05
N GLY A 64 4.92 17.36 7.73
CA GLY A 64 5.51 17.26 6.40
C GLY A 64 5.84 15.82 6.00
N ILE A 65 6.40 15.02 6.90
CA ILE A 65 6.69 13.59 6.66
C ILE A 65 5.38 12.82 6.44
N GLU A 66 4.36 13.06 7.26
CA GLU A 66 3.04 12.42 7.09
C GLU A 66 2.36 12.78 5.78
N PHE A 67 2.42 14.05 5.40
CA PHE A 67 1.93 14.52 4.11
C PHE A 67 2.67 13.85 2.96
N THR A 68 4.00 13.74 3.06
CA THR A 68 4.84 13.16 2.01
C THR A 68 4.57 11.67 1.84
N ALA A 69 4.62 10.89 2.93
CA ALA A 69 4.38 9.45 2.91
C ALA A 69 2.98 9.06 2.44
N ARG A 70 2.01 9.99 2.46
CA ARG A 70 0.62 9.71 2.08
C ARG A 70 0.20 10.39 0.78
N THR A 71 0.30 11.70 0.71
CA THR A 71 -0.25 12.50 -0.39
C THR A 71 0.67 12.50 -1.60
N VAL A 72 1.98 12.74 -1.38
CA VAL A 72 2.97 12.70 -2.47
C VAL A 72 3.07 11.28 -3.02
N LEU A 73 2.97 10.26 -2.16
CA LEU A 73 2.93 8.86 -2.58
C LEU A 73 1.76 8.61 -3.53
N ARG A 74 0.56 8.98 -3.12
CA ARG A 74 -0.67 8.78 -3.90
C ARG A 74 -0.62 9.53 -5.22
N LEU A 75 -0.03 10.73 -5.23
CA LEU A 75 0.22 11.46 -6.47
C LEU A 75 1.18 10.66 -7.37
N GLY A 76 2.33 10.22 -6.85
CA GLY A 76 3.30 9.41 -7.60
C GLY A 76 2.66 8.15 -8.21
N VAL A 77 1.90 7.40 -7.41
CA VAL A 77 1.18 6.21 -7.88
C VAL A 77 0.11 6.56 -8.92
N ALA A 78 -0.62 7.66 -8.77
CA ALA A 78 -1.56 8.09 -9.82
C ALA A 78 -0.81 8.39 -11.13
N LEU A 79 0.28 9.14 -11.06
CA LEU A 79 1.11 9.51 -12.21
C LEU A 79 1.73 8.29 -12.92
N LEU A 80 2.00 7.18 -12.21
CA LEU A 80 2.43 5.92 -12.84
C LEU A 80 1.43 5.41 -13.88
N GLY A 81 0.16 5.81 -13.81
CA GLY A 81 -0.82 5.48 -14.84
C GLY A 81 -0.41 5.95 -16.23
N MET A 82 0.35 7.05 -16.34
CA MET A 82 0.85 7.54 -17.63
C MET A 82 1.97 6.67 -18.23
N ARG A 83 2.52 5.74 -17.44
CA ARG A 83 3.53 4.77 -17.88
C ARG A 83 2.91 3.53 -18.51
N ILE A 84 1.68 3.19 -18.14
CA ILE A 84 1.04 1.91 -18.45
C ILE A 84 -0.09 2.11 -19.45
N THR A 85 -0.29 1.18 -20.38
CA THR A 85 -1.41 1.16 -21.32
C THR A 85 -2.46 0.11 -20.94
N LEU A 86 -3.70 0.30 -21.39
CA LEU A 86 -4.78 -0.68 -21.27
C LEU A 86 -4.46 -1.96 -22.04
N GLU A 87 -3.71 -1.85 -23.15
CA GLU A 87 -3.21 -3.01 -23.87
C GLU A 87 -2.25 -3.82 -23.00
N GLN A 88 -1.28 -3.18 -22.34
CA GLN A 88 -0.39 -3.86 -21.39
C GLN A 88 -1.19 -4.53 -20.26
N ILE A 89 -2.18 -3.83 -19.68
CA ILE A 89 -3.08 -4.43 -18.67
C ILE A 89 -3.85 -5.62 -19.24
N ALA A 90 -4.31 -5.55 -20.50
CA ALA A 90 -5.01 -6.65 -21.16
C ALA A 90 -4.11 -7.84 -21.45
N THR A 91 -2.82 -7.62 -21.76
CA THR A 91 -1.85 -8.70 -21.99
C THR A 91 -1.54 -9.52 -20.73
N LEU A 92 -1.72 -8.96 -19.53
CA LEU A 92 -1.71 -9.75 -18.28
C LEU A 92 -2.84 -10.81 -18.26
N GLY A 93 -3.91 -10.60 -19.03
CA GLY A 93 -5.02 -11.51 -19.15
C GLY A 93 -5.95 -11.54 -17.93
N TRP A 94 -6.83 -12.53 -17.89
CA TRP A 94 -7.81 -12.71 -16.82
C TRP A 94 -7.24 -13.36 -15.55
N LYS A 95 -6.06 -14.00 -15.67
CA LYS A 95 -5.44 -14.81 -14.61
C LYS A 95 -5.15 -14.00 -13.33
N PRO A 96 -4.50 -12.80 -13.38
CA PRO A 96 -4.29 -12.01 -12.18
C PRO A 96 -5.59 -11.53 -11.53
N VAL A 97 -6.65 -11.29 -12.31
CA VAL A 97 -7.96 -10.92 -11.77
C VAL A 97 -8.54 -12.08 -10.95
N ALA A 98 -8.54 -13.30 -11.52
CA ALA A 98 -9.00 -14.50 -10.81
C ALA A 98 -8.16 -14.77 -9.55
N LEU A 99 -6.82 -14.69 -9.67
CA LEU A 99 -5.90 -14.83 -8.55
C LEU A 99 -6.25 -13.83 -7.45
N VAL A 100 -6.39 -12.54 -7.78
CA VAL A 100 -6.74 -11.47 -6.82
C VAL A 100 -8.05 -11.75 -6.10
N VAL A 101 -9.10 -12.16 -6.83
CA VAL A 101 -10.39 -12.49 -6.22
C VAL A 101 -10.25 -13.66 -5.25
N ILE A 102 -9.58 -14.74 -5.68
CA ILE A 102 -9.38 -15.95 -4.86
C ILE A 102 -8.60 -15.62 -3.59
N VAL A 103 -7.45 -14.93 -3.71
CA VAL A 103 -6.60 -14.66 -2.55
C VAL A 103 -7.27 -13.69 -1.58
N VAL A 104 -7.99 -12.67 -2.07
CA VAL A 104 -8.71 -11.74 -1.18
C VAL A 104 -9.80 -12.46 -0.39
N VAL A 105 -10.63 -13.25 -1.07
CA VAL A 105 -11.72 -13.98 -0.42
C VAL A 105 -11.17 -15.02 0.55
N ALA A 106 -10.19 -15.80 0.13
CA ALA A 106 -9.59 -16.86 0.95
C ALA A 106 -8.89 -16.30 2.19
N THR A 107 -8.05 -15.27 2.05
CA THR A 107 -7.32 -14.67 3.18
C THR A 107 -8.27 -14.05 4.20
N ILE A 108 -9.33 -13.36 3.76
CA ILE A 108 -10.34 -12.82 4.69
C ILE A 108 -11.10 -13.95 5.39
N ALA A 109 -11.52 -14.99 4.66
CA ALA A 109 -12.24 -16.12 5.25
C ALA A 109 -11.39 -16.87 6.29
N VAL A 110 -10.14 -17.19 5.95
CA VAL A 110 -9.19 -17.85 6.86
C VAL A 110 -8.92 -16.97 8.07
N SER A 111 -8.73 -15.65 7.88
CA SER A 111 -8.52 -14.71 8.98
C SER A 111 -9.69 -14.70 9.97
N VAL A 112 -10.93 -14.68 9.48
CA VAL A 112 -12.13 -14.71 10.35
C VAL A 112 -12.18 -15.99 11.19
N VAL A 113 -11.82 -17.13 10.60
CA VAL A 113 -11.76 -18.42 11.30
C VAL A 113 -10.60 -18.45 12.30
N ALA A 114 -9.40 -18.07 11.88
CA ALA A 114 -8.20 -18.05 12.71
C ALA A 114 -8.35 -17.09 13.91
N ALA A 115 -8.93 -15.92 13.69
CA ALA A 115 -9.25 -14.97 14.75
C ALA A 115 -10.17 -15.60 15.82
N LYS A 116 -11.21 -16.32 15.39
CA LYS A 116 -12.11 -17.03 16.31
C LYS A 116 -11.37 -18.11 17.11
N VAL A 117 -10.50 -18.89 16.46
CA VAL A 117 -9.71 -19.94 17.12
C VAL A 117 -8.75 -19.36 18.17
N LEU A 118 -8.18 -18.19 17.92
CA LEU A 118 -7.30 -17.48 18.86
C LEU A 118 -8.05 -16.73 19.99
N GLY A 119 -9.38 -16.81 19.99
CA GLY A 119 -10.25 -16.19 21.01
C GLY A 119 -10.69 -14.75 20.70
N PHE A 120 -10.48 -14.26 19.48
CA PHE A 120 -10.95 -12.95 19.04
C PHE A 120 -12.37 -13.01 18.43
N LYS A 121 -13.01 -11.85 18.32
CA LYS A 121 -14.28 -11.71 17.61
C LYS A 121 -14.07 -11.77 16.09
N ARG A 122 -15.07 -12.27 15.35
CA ARG A 122 -15.03 -12.33 13.87
C ARG A 122 -14.75 -10.97 13.20
N ILE A 123 -15.24 -9.88 13.80
CA ILE A 123 -14.98 -8.50 13.35
C ILE A 123 -13.48 -8.20 13.33
N PHE A 124 -12.71 -8.72 14.30
CA PHE A 124 -11.27 -8.53 14.32
C PHE A 124 -10.59 -9.26 13.17
N GLY A 125 -10.99 -10.50 12.85
CA GLY A 125 -10.51 -11.22 11.67
C GLY A 125 -10.94 -10.56 10.34
N MET A 126 -12.15 -10.02 10.24
CA MET A 126 -12.52 -9.24 9.04
C MET A 126 -11.61 -8.01 8.88
N LEU A 127 -11.26 -7.35 9.98
CA LEU A 127 -10.40 -6.18 10.00
C LEU A 127 -8.95 -6.52 9.64
N THR A 128 -8.32 -7.50 10.30
CA THR A 128 -6.93 -7.91 10.03
C THR A 128 -6.79 -8.60 8.69
N GLY A 129 -7.65 -9.57 8.39
CA GLY A 129 -7.66 -10.26 7.10
C GLY A 129 -7.90 -9.30 5.94
N GLY A 130 -8.83 -8.35 6.07
CA GLY A 130 -9.07 -7.33 5.05
C GLY A 130 -7.89 -6.36 4.88
N ALA A 131 -7.21 -6.00 5.97
CA ALA A 131 -5.98 -5.20 5.90
C ALA A 131 -4.87 -5.96 5.16
N THR A 132 -4.61 -7.21 5.54
CA THR A 132 -3.59 -8.09 4.94
C THR A 132 -3.88 -8.39 3.46
N ALA A 133 -5.14 -8.61 3.12
CA ALA A 133 -5.59 -9.05 1.80
C ALA A 133 -5.72 -7.93 0.75
N ILE A 134 -5.89 -6.66 1.13
CA ILE A 134 -6.25 -5.58 0.19
C ILE A 134 -5.11 -4.56 0.08
N CYS A 135 -5.09 -3.56 0.97
CA CYS A 135 -4.19 -2.40 0.89
C CYS A 135 -3.73 -1.90 2.27
N GLY A 136 -3.63 -2.82 3.24
CA GLY A 136 -3.02 -2.57 4.54
C GLY A 136 -3.85 -1.61 5.38
N ALA A 137 -3.20 -0.53 5.83
CA ALA A 137 -3.79 0.46 6.74
C ALA A 137 -5.06 1.11 6.17
N SER A 138 -5.10 1.37 4.86
CA SER A 138 -6.26 2.01 4.24
C SER A 138 -7.50 1.11 4.20
N ALA A 139 -7.31 -0.20 3.98
CA ALA A 139 -8.38 -1.19 4.11
C ALA A 139 -8.83 -1.35 5.56
N ALA A 140 -7.91 -1.40 6.51
CA ALA A 140 -8.24 -1.48 7.95
C ALA A 140 -9.14 -0.31 8.38
N LEU A 141 -8.78 0.93 8.02
CA LEU A 141 -9.57 2.12 8.36
C LEU A 141 -10.95 2.12 7.69
N ALA A 142 -11.03 1.69 6.42
CA ALA A 142 -12.30 1.65 5.68
C ALA A 142 -13.24 0.56 6.21
N LEU A 143 -12.71 -0.62 6.53
CA LEU A 143 -13.46 -1.71 7.15
C LEU A 143 -13.89 -1.35 8.57
N ALA A 144 -13.01 -0.72 9.35
CA ALA A 144 -13.39 -0.17 10.65
C ALA A 144 -14.58 0.79 10.48
N ALA A 145 -14.57 1.71 9.52
CA ALA A 145 -15.70 2.62 9.28
C ALA A 145 -17.01 1.89 8.91
N ALA A 146 -16.92 0.78 8.17
CA ALA A 146 -18.09 0.01 7.71
C ALA A 146 -18.64 -0.99 8.76
N LEU A 147 -17.81 -1.43 9.71
CA LEU A 147 -18.19 -2.44 10.71
C LEU A 147 -18.87 -1.79 11.96
N PRO A 148 -19.79 -2.52 12.63
CA PRO A 148 -20.49 -2.05 13.82
C PRO A 148 -19.55 -1.52 14.90
N ASN A 149 -20.04 -0.58 15.71
CA ASN A 149 -19.24 -0.04 16.80
C ASN A 149 -19.07 -1.07 17.93
N HIS A 150 -17.90 -1.08 18.56
CA HIS A 150 -17.60 -1.92 19.72
C HIS A 150 -16.51 -1.25 20.57
N PRO A 151 -16.51 -1.40 21.92
CA PRO A 151 -15.55 -0.73 22.80
C PRO A 151 -14.06 -0.86 22.43
N GLN A 152 -13.67 -1.94 21.76
CA GLN A 152 -12.28 -2.21 21.37
C GLN A 152 -11.94 -1.85 19.91
N LYS A 153 -12.87 -1.26 19.17
CA LYS A 153 -12.75 -1.01 17.72
C LYS A 153 -11.55 -0.12 17.38
N GLU A 154 -11.36 0.97 18.10
CA GLU A 154 -10.25 1.90 17.86
C GLU A 154 -8.90 1.22 18.11
N ARG A 155 -8.76 0.56 19.26
CA ARG A 155 -7.56 -0.23 19.59
C ARG A 155 -7.27 -1.33 18.57
N ALA A 156 -8.30 -2.08 18.14
CA ALA A 156 -8.18 -3.10 17.12
C ALA A 156 -7.73 -2.52 15.77
N THR A 157 -8.25 -1.35 15.39
CA THR A 157 -7.89 -0.65 14.15
C THR A 157 -6.44 -0.16 14.21
N LEU A 158 -6.03 0.46 15.31
CA LEU A 158 -4.66 0.90 15.53
C LEU A 158 -3.69 -0.29 15.47
N PHE A 159 -3.97 -1.37 16.19
CA PHE A 159 -3.16 -2.59 16.16
C PHE A 159 -3.06 -3.20 14.76
N THR A 160 -4.17 -3.25 14.03
CA THR A 160 -4.16 -3.74 12.65
C THR A 160 -3.32 -2.84 11.74
N VAL A 161 -3.46 -1.52 11.85
CA VAL A 161 -2.71 -0.55 11.04
C VAL A 161 -1.20 -0.65 11.31
N ILE A 162 -0.79 -0.69 12.58
CA ILE A 162 0.63 -0.79 12.95
C ILE A 162 1.20 -2.14 12.52
N GLY A 163 0.49 -3.23 12.84
CA GLY A 163 0.92 -4.59 12.52
C GLY A 163 1.10 -4.81 11.01
N VAL A 164 0.10 -4.43 10.22
CA VAL A 164 0.14 -4.64 8.76
C VAL A 164 1.20 -3.76 8.10
N SER A 165 1.40 -2.54 8.60
CA SER A 165 2.44 -1.65 8.10
C SER A 165 3.82 -2.21 8.36
N ALA A 166 4.07 -2.74 9.57
CA ALA A 166 5.34 -3.36 9.92
C ALA A 166 5.61 -4.63 9.11
N LEU A 167 4.61 -5.53 9.00
CA LEU A 167 4.72 -6.74 8.17
C LEU A 167 4.98 -6.40 6.71
N SER A 168 4.36 -5.35 6.20
CA SER A 168 4.53 -4.92 4.81
C SER A 168 5.90 -4.24 4.58
N THR A 169 6.49 -3.59 5.60
CA THR A 169 7.89 -3.14 5.54
C THR A 169 8.84 -4.32 5.42
N VAL A 170 8.62 -5.36 6.22
CA VAL A 170 9.41 -6.60 6.14
C VAL A 170 9.24 -7.25 4.76
N ALA A 171 8.00 -7.36 4.28
CA ALA A 171 7.67 -7.92 2.97
C ALA A 171 8.35 -7.17 1.82
N MET A 172 8.40 -5.83 1.87
CA MET A 172 9.08 -5.01 0.86
C MET A 172 10.56 -5.39 0.67
N ILE A 173 11.23 -5.76 1.76
CA ILE A 173 12.66 -6.11 1.75
C ILE A 173 12.85 -7.60 1.41
N VAL A 174 12.07 -8.47 2.05
CA VAL A 174 12.26 -9.92 2.00
C VAL A 174 11.70 -10.53 0.71
N TYR A 175 10.55 -10.06 0.21
CA TYR A 175 9.88 -10.74 -0.91
C TYR A 175 10.62 -10.62 -2.25
N PRO A 176 11.31 -9.52 -2.58
CA PRO A 176 12.21 -9.49 -3.74
C PRO A 176 13.30 -10.58 -3.67
N MET A 177 13.82 -10.87 -2.48
CA MET A 177 14.82 -11.93 -2.28
C MET A 177 14.20 -13.31 -2.50
N ILE A 178 12.97 -13.53 -2.04
CA ILE A 178 12.21 -14.76 -2.30
C ILE A 178 11.96 -14.93 -3.81
N ALA A 179 11.50 -13.88 -4.49
CA ALA A 179 11.21 -13.92 -5.93
C ALA A 179 12.47 -14.24 -6.75
N ASN A 180 13.60 -13.61 -6.42
CA ASN A 180 14.90 -13.92 -7.03
C ASN A 180 15.37 -15.35 -6.72
N GLY A 181 15.24 -15.80 -5.46
CA GLY A 181 15.64 -17.14 -5.05
C GLY A 181 14.81 -18.26 -5.69
N LEU A 182 13.55 -17.98 -6.01
CA LEU A 182 12.67 -18.86 -6.78
C LEU A 182 12.83 -18.70 -8.30
N ALA A 183 13.69 -17.80 -8.76
CA ALA A 183 13.91 -17.46 -10.17
C ALA A 183 12.60 -17.15 -10.92
N LEU A 184 11.68 -16.41 -10.27
CA LEU A 184 10.43 -15.99 -10.90
C LEU A 184 10.72 -15.06 -12.08
N SER A 185 9.95 -15.20 -13.16
CA SER A 185 10.00 -14.24 -14.27
C SER A 185 9.66 -12.81 -13.78
N PRO A 186 10.08 -11.74 -14.47
CA PRO A 186 9.74 -10.38 -14.07
C PRO A 186 8.24 -10.15 -13.89
N GLN A 187 7.43 -10.78 -14.74
CA GLN A 187 5.96 -10.75 -14.67
C GLN A 187 5.44 -11.53 -13.46
N ASP A 188 5.89 -12.78 -13.23
CA ASP A 188 5.45 -13.59 -12.07
C ASP A 188 5.91 -12.99 -10.74
N ALA A 189 7.11 -12.43 -10.69
CA ALA A 189 7.59 -11.66 -9.56
C ALA A 189 6.69 -10.43 -9.32
N GLY A 190 6.25 -9.76 -10.40
CA GLY A 190 5.31 -8.65 -10.32
C GLY A 190 3.97 -9.09 -9.73
N VAL A 191 3.39 -10.18 -10.22
CA VAL A 191 2.15 -10.76 -9.69
C VAL A 191 2.33 -11.16 -8.23
N PHE A 192 3.42 -11.84 -7.89
CA PHE A 192 3.75 -12.26 -6.53
C PHE A 192 3.81 -11.07 -5.57
N LEU A 193 4.62 -10.03 -5.88
CA LEU A 193 4.77 -8.86 -5.03
C LEU A 193 3.45 -8.08 -4.90
N GLY A 194 2.77 -7.84 -6.02
CA GLY A 194 1.49 -7.14 -6.05
C GLY A 194 0.38 -7.87 -5.28
N ALA A 195 0.37 -9.21 -5.34
CA ALA A 195 -0.61 -10.04 -4.69
C ALA A 195 -0.35 -10.28 -3.19
N THR A 196 0.89 -10.13 -2.72
CA THR A 196 1.27 -10.50 -1.34
C THR A 196 1.63 -9.33 -0.44
N ILE A 197 2.35 -8.31 -0.92
CA ILE A 197 2.70 -7.14 -0.08
C ILE A 197 1.43 -6.36 0.27
N HIS A 198 1.32 -5.87 1.51
CA HIS A 198 0.05 -5.36 2.04
C HIS A 198 -0.19 -3.88 1.72
N ASP A 199 0.84 -3.04 1.65
CA ASP A 199 0.70 -1.61 1.33
C ASP A 199 1.08 -1.29 -0.13
N VAL A 200 0.44 -0.28 -0.71
CA VAL A 200 0.70 0.16 -2.10
C VAL A 200 2.11 0.73 -2.23
N ALA A 201 2.55 1.54 -1.26
CA ALA A 201 3.88 2.16 -1.29
C ALA A 201 4.96 1.10 -1.37
N GLN A 202 4.83 0.07 -0.53
CA GLN A 202 5.80 -1.00 -0.38
C GLN A 202 5.79 -1.96 -1.55
N VAL A 203 4.63 -2.20 -2.19
CA VAL A 203 4.58 -2.92 -3.47
C VAL A 203 5.38 -2.18 -4.53
N VAL A 204 5.12 -0.87 -4.68
CA VAL A 204 5.80 -0.06 -5.70
C VAL A 204 7.30 -0.01 -5.41
N GLY A 205 7.68 0.25 -4.17
CA GLY A 205 9.08 0.23 -3.75
C GLY A 205 9.77 -1.10 -4.06
N ALA A 206 9.17 -2.23 -3.68
CA ALA A 206 9.72 -3.57 -3.92
C ALA A 206 9.80 -3.92 -5.41
N GLY A 207 8.73 -3.68 -6.17
CA GLY A 207 8.66 -4.05 -7.59
C GLY A 207 9.68 -3.28 -8.42
N TYR A 208 9.74 -1.96 -8.25
CA TYR A 208 10.71 -1.11 -8.96
C TYR A 208 12.15 -1.27 -8.47
N SER A 209 12.36 -1.88 -7.29
CA SER A 209 13.69 -2.31 -6.87
C SER A 209 14.21 -3.54 -7.64
N MET A 210 13.32 -4.33 -8.25
CA MET A 210 13.72 -5.49 -9.06
C MET A 210 13.87 -5.12 -10.52
N SER A 211 12.81 -4.58 -11.13
CA SER A 211 12.81 -4.13 -12.52
C SER A 211 11.62 -3.21 -12.79
N THR A 212 11.67 -2.48 -13.89
CA THR A 212 10.54 -1.66 -14.34
C THR A 212 9.31 -2.49 -14.68
N GLU A 213 9.49 -3.64 -15.32
CA GLU A 213 8.40 -4.57 -15.69
C GLU A 213 7.73 -5.19 -14.46
N THR A 214 8.54 -5.63 -13.49
CA THR A 214 8.06 -6.13 -12.20
C THR A 214 7.29 -5.04 -11.45
N GLY A 215 7.80 -3.80 -11.45
CA GLY A 215 7.15 -2.64 -10.85
C GLY A 215 5.79 -2.32 -11.46
N ASP A 216 5.68 -2.30 -12.79
CA ASP A 216 4.41 -2.07 -13.49
C ASP A 216 3.38 -3.15 -13.16
N THR A 217 3.78 -4.41 -13.32
CA THR A 217 2.93 -5.58 -13.07
C THR A 217 2.46 -5.60 -11.62
N ALA A 218 3.36 -5.41 -10.67
CA ALA A 218 3.03 -5.39 -9.24
C ALA A 218 2.07 -4.25 -8.89
N THR A 219 2.27 -3.07 -9.48
CA THR A 219 1.38 -1.92 -9.28
C THR A 219 -0.03 -2.22 -9.79
N VAL A 220 -0.16 -2.78 -11.00
CA VAL A 220 -1.45 -3.16 -11.58
C VAL A 220 -2.17 -4.19 -10.70
N VAL A 221 -1.51 -5.30 -10.35
CA VAL A 221 -2.09 -6.35 -9.50
C VAL A 221 -2.48 -5.81 -8.13
N LYS A 222 -1.68 -4.90 -7.56
CA LYS A 222 -2.01 -4.24 -6.30
C LYS A 222 -3.22 -3.33 -6.40
N LEU A 223 -3.36 -2.57 -7.48
CA LEU A 223 -4.52 -1.72 -7.70
C LEU A 223 -5.79 -2.54 -7.95
N MET A 224 -5.69 -3.70 -8.61
CA MET A 224 -6.78 -4.68 -8.68
C MET A 224 -7.22 -5.14 -7.28
N ARG A 225 -6.27 -5.44 -6.38
CA ARG A 225 -6.57 -5.74 -4.98
C ARG A 225 -7.21 -4.57 -4.24
N VAL A 226 -6.71 -3.35 -4.44
CA VAL A 226 -7.30 -2.13 -3.86
C VAL A 226 -8.76 -1.97 -4.31
N ALA A 227 -9.07 -2.29 -5.57
CA ALA A 227 -10.44 -2.23 -6.10
C ALA A 227 -11.39 -3.21 -5.40
N MET A 228 -10.87 -4.34 -4.90
CA MET A 228 -11.65 -5.31 -4.09
C MET A 228 -12.12 -4.75 -2.75
N LEU A 229 -11.64 -3.58 -2.32
CA LEU A 229 -12.15 -2.91 -1.12
C LEU A 229 -13.66 -2.62 -1.22
N LEU A 230 -14.12 -2.20 -2.40
CA LEU A 230 -15.53 -1.89 -2.65
C LEU A 230 -16.44 -3.12 -2.42
N PRO A 231 -16.28 -4.25 -3.15
CA PRO A 231 -17.13 -5.41 -2.93
C PRO A 231 -17.02 -5.97 -1.50
N VAL A 232 -15.83 -5.95 -0.90
CA VAL A 232 -15.65 -6.42 0.49
C VAL A 232 -16.43 -5.56 1.49
N ILE A 233 -16.37 -4.23 1.38
CA ILE A 233 -17.13 -3.32 2.25
C ILE A 233 -18.64 -3.52 2.06
N LEU A 234 -19.10 -3.68 0.83
CA LEU A 234 -20.52 -3.93 0.53
C LEU A 234 -20.98 -5.24 1.19
N CYS A 235 -20.24 -6.33 1.01
CA CYS A 235 -20.53 -7.61 1.65
C CYS A 235 -20.54 -7.48 3.18
N ALA A 236 -19.52 -6.84 3.77
CA ALA A 236 -19.44 -6.64 5.21
C ALA A 236 -20.65 -5.85 5.74
N THR A 237 -21.08 -4.81 5.03
CA THR A 237 -22.23 -3.97 5.39
C THR A 237 -23.55 -4.73 5.26
N LEU A 238 -23.71 -5.57 4.23
CA LEU A 238 -24.93 -6.37 4.04
C LEU A 238 -25.06 -7.45 5.14
N ILE A 239 -23.95 -8.12 5.48
CA ILE A 239 -23.91 -9.13 6.53
C ILE A 239 -24.25 -8.52 7.90
N THR A 240 -23.70 -7.35 8.22
CA THR A 240 -23.94 -6.69 9.52
C THR A 240 -25.37 -6.19 9.64
N ARG A 241 -25.94 -5.61 8.57
CA ARG A 241 -27.35 -5.21 8.53
C ARG A 241 -28.30 -6.40 8.69
N ALA A 242 -28.00 -7.53 8.05
CA ALA A 242 -28.79 -8.75 8.20
C ALA A 242 -28.76 -9.31 9.63
N GLN A 243 -27.74 -8.97 10.43
CA GLN A 243 -27.62 -9.35 11.84
C GLN A 243 -28.27 -8.33 12.80
N GLY A 244 -29.02 -7.35 12.28
CA GLY A 244 -29.69 -6.33 13.10
C GLY A 244 -28.76 -5.27 13.68
N ALA A 245 -27.53 -5.13 13.15
CA ALA A 245 -26.58 -4.11 13.57
C ALA A 245 -26.55 -2.95 12.57
N ASP A 246 -26.83 -1.74 13.05
CA ASP A 246 -26.69 -0.53 12.23
C ASP A 246 -25.22 -0.13 12.07
N ALA A 247 -24.84 0.23 10.85
CA ALA A 247 -23.55 0.86 10.58
C ALA A 247 -23.58 2.30 11.12
N THR A 248 -22.84 2.57 12.19
CA THR A 248 -22.85 3.87 12.88
C THR A 248 -21.85 4.89 12.32
N GLY A 249 -21.27 4.64 11.15
CA GLY A 249 -20.15 5.41 10.57
C GLY A 249 -20.52 6.20 9.31
N LYS A 250 -19.75 7.25 9.00
CA LYS A 250 -19.79 7.90 7.67
C LYS A 250 -19.43 6.86 6.61
N ARG A 251 -20.18 6.82 5.50
CA ARG A 251 -19.91 5.91 4.37
C ARG A 251 -18.46 6.06 3.92
N PRO A 252 -17.65 4.99 3.96
CA PRO A 252 -16.28 5.06 3.48
C PRO A 252 -16.28 5.35 1.97
N PRO A 253 -15.27 6.08 1.46
CA PRO A 253 -15.11 6.28 0.02
C PRO A 253 -14.94 4.93 -0.68
N LEU A 254 -15.69 4.72 -1.76
CA LEU A 254 -15.80 3.42 -2.46
C LEU A 254 -14.47 2.96 -3.07
N LEU A 255 -13.74 3.88 -3.69
CA LEU A 255 -12.42 3.64 -4.28
C LEU A 255 -11.46 4.80 -3.95
N PRO A 256 -10.18 4.54 -3.67
CA PRO A 256 -9.22 5.61 -3.47
C PRO A 256 -9.00 6.43 -4.74
N MET A 257 -9.07 7.76 -4.63
CA MET A 257 -8.93 8.67 -5.77
C MET A 257 -7.63 8.50 -6.57
N PHE A 258 -6.55 8.04 -5.94
CA PHE A 258 -5.29 7.80 -6.65
C PHE A 258 -5.36 6.60 -7.59
N ALA A 259 -6.13 5.56 -7.25
CA ALA A 259 -6.35 4.41 -8.12
C ALA A 259 -7.22 4.81 -9.33
N VAL A 260 -8.21 5.68 -9.10
CA VAL A 260 -9.01 6.29 -10.18
C VAL A 260 -8.12 7.16 -11.08
N GLY A 261 -7.26 7.99 -10.49
CA GLY A 261 -6.29 8.81 -11.23
C GLY A 261 -5.32 7.98 -12.05
N PHE A 262 -4.78 6.89 -11.49
CA PHE A 262 -3.97 5.92 -12.22
C PHE A 262 -4.70 5.38 -13.44
N LEU A 263 -5.93 4.87 -13.26
CA LEU A 263 -6.70 4.29 -14.35
C LEU A 263 -7.03 5.34 -15.42
N ALA A 264 -7.39 6.56 -15.02
CA ALA A 264 -7.66 7.65 -15.95
C ALA A 264 -6.42 8.00 -16.78
N LEU A 265 -5.24 8.10 -16.17
CA LEU A 265 -3.99 8.37 -16.87
C LEU A 265 -3.56 7.21 -17.77
N ALA A 266 -3.82 5.95 -17.39
CA ALA A 266 -3.59 4.79 -18.24
C ALA A 266 -4.52 4.80 -19.46
N CYS A 267 -5.80 5.14 -19.29
CA CYS A 267 -6.73 5.33 -20.41
C CYS A 267 -6.26 6.44 -21.35
N ILE A 268 -5.82 7.58 -20.81
CA ILE A 268 -5.28 8.70 -21.60
C ILE A 268 -4.04 8.26 -22.38
N ASN A 269 -3.08 7.60 -21.71
CA ASN A 269 -1.86 7.09 -22.34
C ASN A 269 -2.16 6.10 -23.48
N SER A 270 -3.20 5.28 -23.31
CA SER A 270 -3.63 4.29 -24.31
C SER A 270 -4.21 4.88 -25.59
N THR A 271 -4.55 6.18 -25.62
CA THR A 271 -4.98 6.85 -26.85
C THR A 271 -3.83 7.09 -27.83
N GLY A 272 -2.58 7.04 -27.36
CA GLY A 272 -1.41 7.39 -28.15
C GLY A 272 -1.28 8.88 -28.47
N TRP A 273 -2.17 9.75 -27.95
CA TRP A 273 -2.18 11.18 -28.25
C TRP A 273 -1.18 12.00 -27.43
N ILE A 274 -0.56 11.41 -26.40
CA ILE A 274 0.38 12.10 -25.52
C ILE A 274 1.76 12.12 -26.16
N ALA A 275 2.35 13.31 -26.28
CA ALA A 275 3.70 13.46 -26.80
C ALA A 275 4.73 12.74 -25.89
N PRO A 276 5.74 12.03 -26.45
CA PRO A 276 6.73 11.29 -25.67
C PRO A 276 7.46 12.14 -24.62
N ALA A 277 7.70 13.42 -24.91
CA ALA A 277 8.33 14.35 -23.96
C ALA A 277 7.47 14.58 -22.70
N VAL A 278 6.15 14.69 -22.86
CA VAL A 278 5.21 14.85 -21.74
C VAL A 278 5.16 13.57 -20.92
N GLN A 279 5.10 12.41 -21.59
CA GLN A 279 5.12 11.11 -20.93
C GLN A 279 6.42 10.92 -20.12
N GLY A 280 7.57 11.24 -20.71
CA GLY A 280 8.87 11.17 -20.02
C GLY A 280 8.92 12.07 -18.79
N PHE A 281 8.46 13.32 -18.90
CA PHE A 281 8.39 14.24 -17.77
C PHE A 281 7.50 13.73 -16.64
N VAL A 282 6.30 13.23 -16.95
CA VAL A 282 5.36 12.72 -15.94
C VAL A 282 5.89 11.45 -15.27
N ASN A 283 6.54 10.56 -16.04
CA ASN A 283 7.16 9.35 -15.49
C ASN A 283 8.32 9.70 -14.54
N GLU A 284 9.13 10.70 -14.89
CA GLU A 284 10.23 11.15 -14.04
C GLU A 284 9.71 11.84 -12.76
N LEU A 285 8.66 12.67 -12.89
CA LEU A 285 7.98 13.27 -11.75
C LEU A 285 7.39 12.19 -10.82
N SER A 286 6.77 11.16 -11.38
CA SER A 286 6.26 10.01 -10.63
C SER A 286 7.39 9.31 -9.88
N ARG A 287 8.51 9.01 -10.56
CA ARG A 287 9.70 8.39 -9.94
C ARG A 287 10.18 9.19 -8.74
N TRP A 288 10.36 10.49 -8.87
CA TRP A 288 10.77 11.35 -7.75
C TRP A 288 9.74 11.39 -6.63
N CYS A 289 8.44 11.54 -6.94
CA CYS A 289 7.39 11.45 -5.94
C CYS A 289 7.47 10.16 -5.13
N LEU A 290 7.72 9.02 -5.79
CA LEU A 290 7.84 7.72 -5.15
C LEU A 290 9.08 7.64 -4.26
N VAL A 291 10.27 8.00 -4.75
CA VAL A 291 11.51 7.95 -3.94
C VAL A 291 11.38 8.85 -2.70
N ILE A 292 10.90 10.08 -2.86
CA ILE A 292 10.65 11.02 -1.76
C ILE A 292 9.64 10.44 -0.76
N SER A 293 8.59 9.78 -1.25
CA SER A 293 7.57 9.18 -0.40
C SER A 293 8.05 7.95 0.35
N ILE A 294 8.90 7.12 -0.28
CA ILE A 294 9.50 5.95 0.37
C ILE A 294 10.49 6.39 1.46
N SER A 295 11.24 7.47 1.24
CA SER A 295 12.05 8.11 2.29
C SER A 295 11.20 8.50 3.48
N ALA A 296 10.09 9.21 3.24
CA ALA A 296 9.15 9.61 4.29
C ALA A 296 8.49 8.39 4.98
N LEU A 297 8.17 7.34 4.24
CA LEU A 297 7.60 6.11 4.77
C LEU A 297 8.59 5.38 5.69
N GLY A 298 9.86 5.32 5.30
CA GLY A 298 10.95 4.82 6.15
C GLY A 298 11.01 5.58 7.47
N MET A 299 10.94 6.91 7.42
CA MET A 299 10.90 7.76 8.62
C MET A 299 9.69 7.49 9.50
N LYS A 300 8.55 7.08 8.94
CA LYS A 300 7.36 6.73 9.72
C LYS A 300 7.36 5.30 10.27
N THR A 301 8.38 4.51 10.00
CA THR A 301 8.38 3.09 10.40
C THR A 301 8.54 2.95 11.91
N GLN A 302 7.44 2.65 12.60
CA GLN A 302 7.39 2.53 14.06
C GLN A 302 7.57 1.09 14.52
N LEU A 303 8.77 0.50 14.32
CA LEU A 303 9.05 -0.88 14.77
C LEU A 303 8.85 -1.04 16.29
N LYS A 304 9.07 0.02 17.07
CA LYS A 304 8.85 0.01 18.52
C LYS A 304 7.37 -0.15 18.88
N GLU A 305 6.45 0.38 18.08
CA GLU A 305 5.02 0.26 18.35
C GLU A 305 4.51 -1.16 18.10
N LEU A 306 5.16 -1.93 17.22
CA LEU A 306 4.83 -3.34 17.01
C LEU A 306 4.92 -4.15 18.32
N ALA A 307 5.89 -3.82 19.19
CA ALA A 307 6.05 -4.48 20.49
C ALA A 307 4.85 -4.25 21.44
N THR A 308 4.02 -3.24 21.19
CA THR A 308 2.86 -2.88 22.04
C THR A 308 1.57 -3.63 21.69
N ILE A 309 1.54 -4.35 20.57
CA ILE A 309 0.33 -4.97 19.99
C ILE A 309 -0.06 -6.29 20.69
N GLY A 310 0.89 -6.92 21.40
CA GLY A 310 0.71 -8.20 22.07
C GLY A 310 0.89 -9.39 21.11
N ILE A 311 1.23 -10.56 21.67
CA ILE A 311 1.65 -11.73 20.87
C ILE A 311 0.52 -12.34 20.03
N LYS A 312 -0.71 -12.42 20.56
CA LYS A 312 -1.83 -13.07 19.86
C LYS A 312 -2.23 -12.36 18.56
N PRO A 313 -2.41 -11.02 18.51
CA PRO A 313 -2.67 -10.33 17.25
C PRO A 313 -1.49 -10.43 16.27
N ILE A 314 -0.25 -10.38 16.75
CA ILE A 314 0.94 -10.55 15.89
C ILE A 314 0.93 -11.93 15.22
N LEU A 315 0.69 -13.00 15.99
CA LEU A 315 0.61 -14.36 15.46
C LEU A 315 -0.50 -14.52 14.42
N LEU A 316 -1.67 -13.90 14.66
CA LEU A 316 -2.76 -13.90 13.70
C LEU A 316 -2.32 -13.24 12.38
N MET A 317 -1.78 -12.03 12.43
CA MET A 317 -1.41 -11.28 11.24
C MET A 317 -0.22 -11.90 10.49
N VAL A 318 0.79 -12.39 11.21
CA VAL A 318 1.89 -13.16 10.59
C VAL A 318 1.35 -14.41 9.91
N GLY A 319 0.42 -15.13 10.56
CA GLY A 319 -0.24 -16.30 9.98
C GLY A 319 -1.02 -15.97 8.71
N GLU A 320 -1.77 -14.86 8.70
CA GLU A 320 -2.47 -14.37 7.51
C GLU A 320 -1.50 -14.00 6.38
N THR A 321 -0.40 -13.33 6.70
CA THR A 321 0.65 -12.96 5.74
C THR A 321 1.32 -14.19 5.13
N VAL A 322 1.71 -15.16 5.96
CA VAL A 322 2.31 -16.43 5.49
C VAL A 322 1.31 -17.23 4.65
N PHE A 323 0.05 -17.30 5.08
CA PHE A 323 -1.01 -17.96 4.32
C PHE A 323 -1.19 -17.30 2.94
N LEU A 324 -1.25 -15.97 2.88
CA LEU A 324 -1.37 -15.22 1.63
C LEU A 324 -0.21 -15.50 0.69
N VAL A 325 1.04 -15.49 1.19
CA VAL A 325 2.24 -15.83 0.40
C VAL A 325 2.17 -17.26 -0.13
N ALA A 326 1.89 -18.22 0.74
CA ALA A 326 1.81 -19.62 0.36
C ALA A 326 0.72 -19.86 -0.71
N LEU A 327 -0.44 -19.22 -0.54
CA LEU A 327 -1.55 -19.33 -1.48
C LEU A 327 -1.18 -18.72 -2.85
N VAL A 328 -0.55 -17.54 -2.88
CA VAL A 328 -0.13 -16.91 -4.15
C VAL A 328 0.91 -17.78 -4.86
N LEU A 329 1.92 -18.27 -4.16
CA LEU A 329 2.94 -19.15 -4.75
C LEU A 329 2.33 -20.47 -5.27
N LEU A 330 1.38 -21.04 -4.53
CA LEU A 330 0.64 -22.22 -4.98
C LEU A 330 -0.13 -21.95 -6.27
N LEU A 331 -0.87 -20.83 -6.34
CA LEU A 331 -1.65 -20.47 -7.52
C LEU A 331 -0.75 -20.20 -8.74
N LEU A 332 0.36 -19.47 -8.55
CA LEU A 332 1.36 -19.24 -9.60
C LEU A 332 1.95 -20.56 -10.12
N HIS A 333 2.26 -21.50 -9.23
CA HIS A 333 2.76 -22.82 -9.63
C HIS A 333 1.75 -23.59 -10.48
N TRP A 334 0.45 -23.36 -10.27
CA TRP A 334 -0.65 -23.97 -11.03
C TRP A 334 -1.04 -23.14 -12.27
N GLY A 335 -0.27 -22.10 -12.59
CA GLY A 335 -0.43 -21.28 -13.79
C GLY A 335 -1.54 -20.24 -13.71
N LEU A 336 -1.98 -19.87 -12.51
CA LEU A 336 -2.90 -18.76 -12.22
C LEU A 336 -2.14 -17.47 -11.87
#